data_AF-A0A660UC24-F1
#
_entry.id   AF-A0A660UC24-F1
#
_cell.length_a   1.000
_cell.length_b   1.000
_cell.length_c   1.000
_cell.angle_alpha   90.00
_cell.angle_beta   90.00
_cell.angle_gamma   90.00
#
_symmetry.space_group_name_H-M   'P 1'
#
loop_
_entity.id
_entity.type
_entity.pdbx_description
1 polymer ?
#
loop_
_entity_poly.entity_id
_entity_poly.type
_entity_poly.pdbx_seq_one_letter_code
_entity_poly.pdbx_strand_id
1 'polypeptide(L)'
;MLLNEIKRALLPQTLLFFGPDGSGKFLTALEISRVVNCYEEGAEDCNCKSCLAIRRLNSPNLLILSKSDLRKSFDVWVKYGVDKSSFPYFYRDVVRLILQRKSQIIAKMKSQKKSPEKIDETINEEVGFLRDSISSYENFSNLKWEDIYDSIKGLLNRTKENIISIDEIRDVQRFLQHTSGPYKKKVVIIDGAEYMNEEASNSFLKISEDTPDNSMIIMTAVNRKRLKDTIVSRSRNYRFT
;
A
#
# COMPACT_ATOMS: atom_id res chain seq x y z
N MET A 1 -7.21 14.81 16.62
CA MET A 1 -6.76 13.73 17.53
C MET A 1 -5.48 13.06 16.99
N LEU A 2 -5.52 12.46 15.79
CA LEU A 2 -4.37 11.76 15.20
C LEU A 2 -3.15 12.67 14.88
N LEU A 3 -3.39 13.89 14.38
CA LEU A 3 -2.32 14.90 14.17
C LEU A 3 -1.56 15.29 15.44
N ASN A 4 -2.25 15.37 16.58
CA ASN A 4 -1.62 15.69 17.87
C ASN A 4 -0.78 14.52 18.39
N GLU A 5 -1.19 13.27 18.11
CA GLU A 5 -0.43 12.07 18.48
C GLU A 5 0.82 11.90 17.61
N ILE A 6 0.72 12.19 16.32
CA ILE A 6 1.87 12.27 15.41
C ILE A 6 2.89 13.28 15.95
N LYS A 7 2.45 14.50 16.26
CA LYS A 7 3.32 15.58 16.76
C LYS A 7 3.98 15.25 18.11
N ARG A 8 3.33 14.44 18.94
CA ARG A 8 3.85 14.02 20.26
C ARG A 8 4.66 12.72 20.20
N ALA A 9 4.83 12.12 19.02
CA ALA A 9 5.47 10.81 18.83
C ALA A 9 4.84 9.67 19.67
N LEU A 10 3.56 9.81 20.04
CA LEU A 10 2.82 8.86 20.89
C LEU A 10 2.01 7.84 20.08
N LEU A 11 2.34 7.64 18.80
CA LEU A 11 1.62 6.67 17.99
C LEU A 11 1.97 5.25 18.44
N PRO A 12 0.96 4.41 18.70
CA PRO A 12 1.21 2.99 18.97
C PRO A 12 1.80 2.31 17.73
N GLN A 13 2.49 1.21 17.96
CA GLN A 13 3.13 0.45 16.88
C GLN A 13 2.12 -0.19 15.93
N THR A 14 0.89 -0.46 16.36
CA THR A 14 -0.14 -1.07 15.50
C THR A 14 -1.40 -0.21 15.42
N LEU A 15 -1.73 0.22 14.20
CA LEU A 15 -2.90 1.02 13.85
C LEU A 15 -3.86 0.20 12.98
N LEU A 16 -5.17 0.33 13.20
CA LEU A 16 -6.21 -0.21 12.33
C LEU A 16 -7.15 0.91 11.86
N PHE A 17 -7.16 1.15 10.55
CA PHE A 17 -8.08 2.07 9.89
C PHE A 17 -9.20 1.28 9.24
N PHE A 18 -10.45 1.55 9.60
CA PHE A 18 -11.59 0.81 9.04
C PHE A 18 -12.75 1.70 8.62
N GLY A 19 -13.44 1.35 7.55
CA GLY A 19 -14.49 2.17 6.94
C GLY A 19 -14.72 1.84 5.47
N PRO A 20 -15.69 2.46 4.79
CA PRO A 20 -16.04 2.15 3.41
C PRO A 20 -14.87 2.34 2.42
N ASP A 21 -14.92 1.67 1.27
CA ASP A 21 -13.94 1.87 0.19
C ASP A 21 -13.92 3.35 -0.25
N GLY A 22 -12.75 3.85 -0.63
CA GLY A 22 -12.57 5.24 -1.04
C GLY A 22 -12.51 6.27 0.11
N SER A 23 -12.71 5.88 1.37
CA SER A 23 -12.71 6.81 2.52
C SER A 23 -11.33 7.36 2.92
N GLY A 24 -10.29 7.24 2.09
CA GLY A 24 -8.95 7.77 2.38
C GLY A 24 -8.07 7.00 3.39
N LYS A 25 -8.47 5.79 3.82
CA LYS A 25 -7.70 4.97 4.79
C LYS A 25 -6.25 4.74 4.34
N PHE A 26 -6.09 4.28 3.10
CA PHE A 26 -4.78 3.96 2.54
C PHE A 26 -3.90 5.21 2.39
N LEU A 27 -4.48 6.32 1.91
CA LEU A 27 -3.79 7.61 1.80
C LEU A 27 -3.34 8.12 3.18
N THR A 28 -4.18 7.97 4.20
CA THR A 28 -3.83 8.33 5.58
C THR A 28 -2.68 7.47 6.10
N ALA A 29 -2.67 6.16 5.79
CA ALA A 29 -1.56 5.27 6.15
C ALA A 29 -0.25 5.67 5.47
N LEU A 30 -0.29 6.01 4.18
CA LEU A 30 0.87 6.53 3.45
C LEU A 30 1.37 7.84 4.04
N GLU A 31 0.45 8.75 4.38
CA GLU A 31 0.80 10.05 4.91
C GLU A 31 1.42 9.97 6.30
N ILE A 32 0.90 9.08 7.16
CA ILE A 32 1.54 8.79 8.45
C ILE A 32 2.95 8.24 8.22
N SER A 33 3.11 7.29 7.29
CA SER A 33 4.42 6.75 6.94
C SER A 33 5.40 7.85 6.53
N ARG A 34 4.95 8.81 5.71
CA ARG A 34 5.72 9.98 5.27
C ARG A 34 6.14 10.84 6.46
N VAL A 35 5.19 11.20 7.32
CA VAL A 35 5.44 12.12 8.43
C VAL A 35 6.38 11.49 9.47
N VAL A 36 6.17 10.23 9.86
CA VAL A 36 7.03 9.57 10.88
C VAL A 36 8.46 9.33 10.39
N ASN A 37 8.67 9.29 9.07
CA ASN A 37 9.99 9.15 8.46
C ASN A 37 10.58 10.47 7.96
N CYS A 38 9.89 11.60 8.13
CA CYS A 38 10.39 12.91 7.72
C CYS A 38 11.64 13.30 8.53
N TYR A 39 12.66 13.83 7.86
CA TYR A 39 13.85 14.37 8.52
C TYR A 39 13.64 15.77 9.12
N GLU A 40 12.57 16.45 8.70
CA GLU A 40 12.15 17.76 9.18
C GLU A 40 10.94 17.59 10.13
N GLU A 41 9.90 18.40 9.97
CA GLU A 41 8.70 18.43 10.84
C GLU A 41 7.46 17.77 10.21
N GLY A 42 7.60 17.18 9.02
CA GLY A 42 6.49 16.51 8.34
C GLY A 42 5.48 17.46 7.69
N ALA A 43 5.88 18.70 7.39
CA ALA A 43 5.06 19.65 6.61
C ALA A 43 4.55 19.01 5.30
N GLU A 44 3.37 19.41 4.87
CA GLU A 44 2.67 18.84 3.71
C GLU A 44 3.48 19.00 2.42
N ASP A 45 4.19 20.11 2.28
CA ASP A 45 5.03 20.51 1.16
C ASP A 45 6.52 20.12 1.32
N CYS A 46 6.90 19.44 2.42
CA CYS A 46 8.29 19.06 2.69
C CYS A 46 8.90 18.22 1.56
N ASN A 47 10.11 18.56 1.10
CA ASN A 47 10.81 17.91 -0.01
C ASN A 47 12.08 17.15 0.40
N CYS A 48 12.23 16.79 1.68
CA CYS A 48 13.38 15.99 2.11
C CYS A 48 13.46 14.61 1.40
N LYS A 49 14.66 14.02 1.33
CA LYS A 49 14.91 12.74 0.63
C LYS A 49 13.95 11.62 1.05
N SER A 50 13.61 11.55 2.34
CA SER A 50 12.68 10.56 2.89
C SER A 50 11.24 10.78 2.41
N CYS A 51 10.72 12.02 2.53
CA CYS A 51 9.39 12.38 2.05
C CYS A 51 9.25 12.10 0.55
N LEU A 52 10.26 12.47 -0.24
CA LEU A 52 10.28 12.20 -1.67
C LEU A 52 10.29 10.69 -1.96
N ALA A 53 11.06 9.89 -1.21
CA ALA A 53 11.09 8.44 -1.40
C ALA A 53 9.75 7.77 -1.05
N ILE A 54 9.09 8.23 0.01
CA ILE A 54 7.77 7.70 0.41
C ILE A 54 6.68 8.13 -0.57
N ARG A 55 6.62 9.40 -0.97
CA ARG A 55 5.72 9.85 -2.06
C ARG A 55 6.02 9.13 -3.37
N ARG A 56 7.27 8.69 -3.56
CA ARG A 56 7.68 7.88 -4.71
C ARG A 56 7.43 6.38 -4.55
N LEU A 57 6.90 5.94 -3.41
CA LEU A 57 6.71 4.53 -3.04
C LEU A 57 7.96 3.67 -3.31
N ASN A 58 9.14 4.24 -3.06
CA ASN A 58 10.43 3.58 -3.25
C ASN A 58 11.34 3.73 -2.01
N SER A 59 10.74 4.03 -0.86
CA SER A 59 11.46 4.08 0.41
C SER A 59 11.84 2.66 0.86
N PRO A 60 13.10 2.41 1.25
CA PRO A 60 13.51 1.11 1.79
C PRO A 60 12.93 0.85 3.19
N ASN A 61 12.33 1.86 3.82
CA ASN A 61 11.68 1.74 5.12
C ASN A 61 10.13 1.67 5.00
N LEU A 62 9.60 1.51 3.80
CA LEU A 62 8.16 1.33 3.56
C LEU A 62 7.91 0.00 2.83
N LEU A 63 7.16 -0.90 3.48
CA LEU A 63 6.62 -2.10 2.84
C LEU A 63 5.09 -1.97 2.74
N ILE A 64 4.54 -2.21 1.56
CA ILE A 64 3.10 -2.22 1.33
C ILE A 64 2.69 -3.62 0.89
N LEU A 65 1.79 -4.23 1.64
CA LEU A 65 1.11 -5.48 1.32
C LEU A 65 -0.36 -5.15 1.09
N SER A 66 -0.77 -5.01 -0.17
CA SER A 66 -2.15 -4.66 -0.54
C SER A 66 -2.84 -5.79 -1.28
N LYS A 67 -3.95 -6.27 -0.71
CA LYS A 67 -4.92 -7.16 -1.38
C LYS A 67 -6.31 -6.53 -1.47
N SER A 68 -6.45 -5.25 -1.12
CA SER A 68 -7.69 -4.49 -1.32
C SER A 68 -8.15 -4.52 -2.77
N ASP A 69 -9.45 -4.59 -2.99
CA ASP A 69 -10.01 -4.54 -4.33
C ASP A 69 -9.89 -3.12 -4.90
N LEU A 70 -8.79 -2.88 -5.62
CA LEU A 70 -8.50 -1.59 -6.24
C LEU A 70 -9.55 -1.19 -7.27
N ARG A 71 -10.34 -2.13 -7.82
CA ARG A 71 -11.43 -1.81 -8.78
C ARG A 71 -12.49 -0.95 -8.14
N LYS A 72 -12.88 -1.28 -6.90
CA LYS A 72 -13.91 -0.51 -6.17
C LYS A 72 -13.44 0.90 -5.87
N SER A 73 -12.18 1.04 -5.45
CA SER A 73 -11.58 2.35 -5.24
C SER A 73 -11.49 3.12 -6.56
N PHE A 74 -11.09 2.44 -7.65
CA PHE A 74 -11.03 3.04 -8.98
C PHE A 74 -12.41 3.49 -9.50
N ASP A 75 -13.45 2.68 -9.34
CA ASP A 75 -14.82 3.00 -9.76
C ASP A 75 -15.38 4.20 -8.99
N VAL A 76 -15.12 4.28 -7.67
CA VAL A 76 -15.45 5.45 -6.85
C VAL A 76 -14.75 6.70 -7.39
N TRP A 77 -13.47 6.59 -7.75
CA TRP A 77 -12.71 7.70 -8.31
C TRP A 77 -13.24 8.17 -9.66
N VAL A 78 -13.52 7.24 -10.58
CA VAL A 78 -14.13 7.57 -11.88
C VAL A 78 -15.48 8.26 -11.68
N LYS A 79 -16.29 7.78 -10.73
CA LYS A 79 -17.61 8.32 -10.46
C LYS A 79 -17.59 9.72 -9.87
N TYR A 80 -16.70 10.01 -8.93
CA TYR A 80 -16.68 11.29 -8.21
C TYR A 80 -15.73 12.32 -8.80
N GLY A 81 -14.93 11.95 -9.80
CA GLY A 81 -14.12 12.89 -10.59
C GLY A 81 -13.00 13.50 -9.77
N VAL A 82 -11.82 12.88 -9.80
CA VAL A 82 -10.62 13.60 -9.35
C VAL A 82 -10.23 14.59 -10.42
N ASP A 83 -10.01 15.85 -10.01
CA ASP A 83 -9.58 16.92 -10.89
C ASP A 83 -8.43 16.42 -11.78
N LYS A 84 -8.54 16.71 -13.09
CA LYS A 84 -7.53 16.33 -14.09
C LYS A 84 -6.14 16.83 -13.71
N SER A 85 -6.05 17.93 -12.95
CA SER A 85 -4.80 18.47 -12.40
C SER A 85 -4.12 17.53 -11.37
N SER A 86 -4.91 16.75 -10.63
CA SER A 86 -4.45 15.83 -9.57
C SER A 86 -4.21 14.41 -10.08
N PHE A 87 -4.71 14.13 -11.29
CA PHE A 87 -4.66 12.85 -11.98
C PHE A 87 -3.23 12.27 -12.17
N PRO A 88 -2.18 13.05 -12.49
CA PRO A 88 -0.81 12.52 -12.65
C PRO A 88 -0.22 11.92 -11.36
N TYR A 89 -0.53 12.51 -10.21
CA TYR A 89 -0.04 12.03 -8.90
C TYR A 89 -0.77 10.76 -8.48
N PHE A 90 -2.07 10.69 -8.72
CA PHE A 90 -2.87 9.51 -8.44
C PHE A 90 -2.55 8.34 -9.37
N TYR A 91 -2.45 8.59 -10.68
CA TYR A 91 -2.07 7.58 -11.65
C TYR A 91 -0.70 6.98 -11.32
N ARG A 92 0.28 7.82 -10.97
CA ARG A 92 1.59 7.38 -10.48
C ARG A 92 1.46 6.46 -9.26
N ASP A 93 0.56 6.77 -8.32
CA ASP A 93 0.42 6.01 -7.07
C ASP A 93 -0.40 4.72 -7.27
N VAL A 94 -1.43 4.71 -8.12
CA VAL A 94 -2.17 3.51 -8.55
C VAL A 94 -1.28 2.57 -9.36
N VAL A 95 -0.56 3.09 -10.35
CA VAL A 95 0.38 2.29 -11.14
C VAL A 95 1.48 1.76 -10.23
N ARG A 96 2.04 2.56 -9.32
CA ARG A 96 3.03 2.03 -8.37
C ARG A 96 2.47 1.00 -7.40
N LEU A 97 1.22 1.10 -6.97
CA LEU A 97 0.58 0.06 -6.16
C LEU A 97 0.43 -1.24 -6.95
N ILE A 98 0.05 -1.14 -8.22
CA ILE A 98 -0.01 -2.28 -9.15
C ILE A 98 1.41 -2.85 -9.39
N LEU A 99 2.43 -2.00 -9.53
CA LEU A 99 3.84 -2.40 -9.70
C LEU A 99 4.46 -2.99 -8.42
N GLN A 100 4.05 -2.55 -7.23
CA GLN A 100 4.50 -3.12 -5.96
C GLN A 100 3.83 -4.46 -5.66
N ARG A 101 2.57 -4.67 -6.08
CA ARG A 101 1.99 -6.02 -6.13
C ARG A 101 2.87 -6.96 -6.99
N LYS A 102 3.46 -6.43 -8.06
CA LYS A 102 4.41 -7.15 -8.92
C LYS A 102 5.70 -7.58 -8.21
N SER A 103 6.31 -6.80 -7.32
CA SER A 103 7.53 -7.24 -6.63
C SER A 103 7.28 -8.43 -5.68
N GLN A 104 6.10 -8.51 -5.07
CA GLN A 104 5.65 -9.64 -4.25
C GLN A 104 5.26 -10.86 -5.11
N ILE A 105 4.63 -10.63 -6.27
CA ILE A 105 4.29 -11.67 -7.25
C ILE A 105 5.55 -12.25 -7.91
N ILE A 106 6.49 -11.42 -8.38
CA ILE A 106 7.77 -11.81 -9.01
C ILE A 106 8.66 -12.58 -8.02
N ALA A 107 8.69 -12.19 -6.75
CA ALA A 107 9.43 -12.90 -5.72
C ALA A 107 8.83 -14.28 -5.41
N LYS A 108 7.49 -14.41 -5.39
CA LYS A 108 6.80 -15.71 -5.24
C LYS A 108 6.91 -16.59 -6.49
N MET A 109 6.82 -16.04 -7.70
CA MET A 109 6.85 -16.79 -8.96
C MET A 109 8.20 -17.44 -9.26
N LYS A 110 9.32 -16.84 -8.84
CA LYS A 110 10.65 -17.48 -8.92
C LYS A 110 10.78 -18.76 -8.08
N SER A 111 9.89 -18.96 -7.09
CA SER A 111 9.92 -20.12 -6.20
C SER A 111 9.04 -21.29 -6.65
N GLN A 112 8.13 -21.11 -7.61
CA GLN A 112 7.20 -22.16 -8.07
C GLN A 112 7.36 -22.44 -9.57
N LYS A 113 8.04 -23.55 -9.91
CA LYS A 113 8.24 -24.07 -11.28
C LYS A 113 6.91 -24.47 -11.96
N LYS A 114 6.12 -23.52 -12.48
CA LYS A 114 5.04 -23.78 -13.47
C LYS A 114 4.96 -22.65 -14.49
N SER A 115 4.87 -23.00 -15.78
CA SER A 115 4.84 -22.14 -16.98
C SER A 115 4.03 -20.83 -16.82
N PRO A 116 4.70 -19.70 -16.51
CA PRO A 116 4.11 -18.37 -16.27
C PRO A 116 4.37 -17.36 -17.41
N GLU A 117 5.07 -17.79 -18.47
CA GLU A 117 5.72 -16.91 -19.46
C GLU A 117 4.73 -16.00 -20.23
N LYS A 118 3.58 -16.52 -20.68
CA LYS A 118 2.63 -15.71 -21.49
C LYS A 118 1.86 -14.66 -20.69
N ILE A 119 1.55 -14.93 -19.43
CA ILE A 119 0.85 -13.96 -18.57
C ILE A 119 1.84 -12.88 -18.13
N ASP A 120 3.09 -13.27 -17.83
CA ASP A 120 4.16 -12.35 -17.46
C ASP A 120 4.54 -11.41 -18.61
N GLU A 121 4.60 -11.88 -19.86
CA GLU A 121 4.88 -11.06 -21.04
C GLU A 121 3.82 -9.96 -21.25
N THR A 122 2.53 -10.31 -21.33
CA THR A 122 1.46 -9.32 -21.52
C THR A 122 1.37 -8.33 -20.35
N ILE A 123 1.54 -8.80 -19.11
CA ILE A 123 1.54 -7.92 -17.95
C ILE A 123 2.82 -7.06 -17.93
N ASN A 124 3.95 -7.53 -18.45
CA ASN A 124 5.17 -6.72 -18.60
C ASN A 124 5.03 -5.66 -19.69
N GLU A 125 4.34 -5.96 -20.78
CA GLU A 125 4.01 -5.01 -21.85
C GLU A 125 3.05 -3.92 -21.37
N GLU A 126 1.93 -4.28 -20.74
CA GLU A 126 0.97 -3.32 -20.16
C GLU A 126 1.64 -2.43 -19.09
N VAL A 127 2.50 -3.01 -18.25
CA VAL A 127 3.30 -2.26 -17.27
C VAL A 127 4.36 -1.38 -17.91
N GLY A 128 5.02 -1.86 -18.97
CA GLY A 128 6.01 -1.10 -19.73
C GLY A 128 5.38 0.14 -20.33
N PHE A 129 4.23 -0.03 -20.99
CA PHE A 129 3.42 1.07 -21.50
C PHE A 129 3.06 2.09 -20.41
N LEU A 130 2.54 1.63 -19.26
CA LEU A 130 2.19 2.52 -18.15
C LEU A 130 3.43 3.23 -17.59
N ARG A 131 4.55 2.53 -17.43
CA ARG A 131 5.81 3.08 -16.92
C ARG A 131 6.40 4.13 -17.86
N ASP A 132 6.41 3.86 -19.15
CA ASP A 132 6.94 4.77 -20.17
C ASP A 132 6.03 6.00 -20.30
N SER A 133 4.72 5.82 -20.12
CA SER A 133 3.73 6.90 -20.00
C SER A 133 3.91 7.78 -18.76
N ILE A 134 4.54 7.27 -17.68
CA ILE A 134 4.82 8.01 -16.43
C ILE A 134 6.13 8.82 -16.52
N SER A 135 7.01 8.49 -17.46
CA SER A 135 8.39 9.01 -17.48
C SER A 135 8.50 10.51 -17.80
N SER A 136 7.47 11.14 -18.39
CA SER A 136 7.38 12.60 -18.55
C SER A 136 5.94 13.12 -18.43
N TYR A 137 5.77 14.29 -17.81
CA TYR A 137 4.46 14.95 -17.66
C TYR A 137 3.84 15.34 -19.02
N GLU A 138 4.68 15.71 -19.99
CA GLU A 138 4.26 16.10 -21.35
C GLU A 138 3.73 14.91 -22.18
N ASN A 139 4.21 13.68 -21.92
CA ASN A 139 3.66 12.47 -22.56
C ASN A 139 2.28 12.13 -22.00
N PHE A 140 2.03 12.45 -20.73
CA PHE A 140 0.78 12.12 -20.05
C PHE A 140 -0.40 12.99 -20.50
N SER A 141 -0.17 14.27 -20.81
CA SER A 141 -1.21 15.19 -21.31
C SER A 141 -1.80 14.77 -22.67
N ASN A 142 -1.10 13.92 -23.43
CA ASN A 142 -1.50 13.48 -24.76
C ASN A 142 -2.24 12.13 -24.77
N LEU A 143 -2.34 11.44 -23.63
CA LEU A 143 -3.03 10.16 -23.53
C LEU A 143 -4.53 10.36 -23.34
N LYS A 144 -5.33 9.56 -24.06
CA LYS A 144 -6.77 9.49 -23.83
C LYS A 144 -7.04 8.75 -22.53
N TRP A 145 -7.95 9.30 -21.74
CA TRP A 145 -8.34 8.74 -20.45
C TRP A 145 -8.93 7.33 -20.60
N GLU A 146 -9.64 7.07 -21.69
CA GLU A 146 -10.27 5.80 -22.00
C GLU A 146 -9.23 4.67 -22.15
N ASP A 147 -8.11 4.94 -22.83
CA ASP A 147 -7.03 3.97 -23.04
C ASP A 147 -6.32 3.61 -21.73
N ILE A 148 -6.12 4.61 -20.85
CA ILE A 148 -5.56 4.42 -19.51
C ILE A 148 -6.54 3.62 -18.64
N TYR A 149 -7.82 3.96 -18.69
CA TYR A 149 -8.88 3.30 -17.93
C TYR A 149 -8.95 1.81 -18.27
N ASP A 150 -8.98 1.47 -19.56
CA ASP A 150 -9.08 0.08 -20.02
C ASP A 150 -7.83 -0.73 -19.69
N SER A 151 -6.65 -0.12 -19.79
CA SER A 151 -5.38 -0.75 -19.38
C SER A 151 -5.36 -1.09 -17.88
N ILE A 152 -5.73 -0.13 -17.02
CA ILE A 152 -5.79 -0.35 -15.56
C ILE A 152 -6.85 -1.39 -15.22
N LYS A 153 -8.04 -1.30 -15.82
CA LYS A 153 -9.13 -2.25 -15.59
C LYS A 153 -8.75 -3.66 -16.02
N GLY A 154 -8.05 -3.81 -17.14
CA GLY A 154 -7.49 -5.07 -17.61
C GLY A 154 -6.56 -5.71 -16.58
N LEU A 155 -5.59 -4.95 -16.06
CA LEU A 155 -4.66 -5.40 -15.01
C LEU A 155 -5.39 -5.78 -13.72
N LEU A 156 -6.36 -4.99 -13.29
CA LEU A 156 -7.12 -5.24 -12.08
C LEU A 156 -7.98 -6.50 -12.16
N ASN A 157 -8.55 -6.80 -13.33
CA ASN A 157 -9.34 -8.02 -13.52
C ASN A 157 -8.50 -9.30 -13.52
N ARG A 158 -7.22 -9.20 -13.91
CA ARG A 158 -6.27 -10.32 -13.92
C ARG A 158 -5.67 -10.62 -12.54
N THR A 159 -5.75 -9.69 -11.58
CA THR A 159 -5.18 -9.81 -10.21
C THR A 159 -6.24 -10.21 -9.17
N LYS A 160 -6.99 -11.29 -9.46
CA LYS A 160 -8.26 -11.63 -8.81
C LYS A 160 -8.17 -12.16 -7.36
N GLU A 161 -6.98 -12.54 -6.88
CA GLU A 161 -6.83 -13.14 -5.56
C GLU A 161 -6.64 -12.10 -4.46
N ASN A 162 -7.72 -11.84 -3.72
CA ASN A 162 -7.69 -11.07 -2.49
C ASN A 162 -7.48 -12.02 -1.29
N ILE A 163 -6.35 -12.73 -1.27
CA ILE A 163 -5.91 -13.53 -0.12
C ILE A 163 -4.52 -13.07 0.28
N ILE A 164 -4.35 -12.77 1.56
CA ILE A 164 -3.05 -12.57 2.20
C ILE A 164 -2.64 -13.90 2.80
N SER A 165 -1.54 -14.47 2.30
CA SER A 165 -1.02 -15.77 2.74
C SER A 165 -0.08 -15.64 3.93
N ILE A 166 0.14 -16.75 4.66
CA ILE A 166 1.12 -16.78 5.76
C ILE A 166 2.52 -16.36 5.32
N ASP A 167 2.95 -16.76 4.12
CA ASP A 167 4.28 -16.39 3.60
C ASP A 167 4.43 -14.88 3.38
N GLU A 168 3.37 -14.17 2.96
CA GLU A 168 3.40 -12.71 2.85
C GLU A 168 3.52 -12.05 4.23
N ILE A 169 2.89 -12.62 5.25
CA ILE A 169 3.05 -12.16 6.64
C ILE A 169 4.45 -12.45 7.19
N ARG A 170 5.06 -13.58 6.79
CA ARG A 170 6.47 -13.88 7.13
C ARG A 170 7.43 -12.91 6.42
N ASP A 171 7.14 -12.50 5.19
CA ASP A 171 7.90 -11.45 4.50
C ASP A 171 7.82 -10.11 5.24
N VAL A 172 6.62 -9.76 5.73
CA VAL A 172 6.43 -8.61 6.62
C VAL A 172 7.31 -8.73 7.87
N GLN A 173 7.30 -9.89 8.54
CA GLN A 173 8.13 -10.12 9.72
C GLN A 173 9.63 -9.93 9.42
N ARG A 174 10.12 -10.53 8.34
CA ARG A 174 11.53 -10.38 7.91
C ARG A 174 11.88 -8.93 7.65
N PHE A 175 11.01 -8.20 6.93
CA PHE A 175 11.21 -6.78 6.66
C PHE A 175 11.36 -5.97 7.95
N LEU A 176 10.52 -6.22 8.96
CA LEU A 176 10.55 -5.54 10.25
C LEU A 176 11.82 -5.84 11.06
N GLN A 177 12.39 -7.05 10.94
CA GLN A 177 13.57 -7.49 11.69
C GLN A 177 14.90 -6.90 11.17
N HIS A 178 14.98 -6.51 9.90
CA HIS A 178 16.19 -5.88 9.38
C HIS A 178 16.40 -4.49 10.02
N THR A 179 17.65 -4.09 10.26
CA THR A 179 17.97 -2.75 10.75
C THR A 179 17.37 -1.68 9.83
N SER A 180 16.71 -0.69 10.43
CA SER A 180 16.30 0.52 9.72
C SER A 180 17.53 1.14 9.06
N GLY A 181 17.47 1.46 7.77
CA GLY A 181 18.52 2.25 7.12
C GLY A 181 18.58 3.67 7.70
N PRO A 182 19.09 4.68 6.98
CA PRO A 182 19.19 6.05 7.50
C PRO A 182 17.85 6.70 7.91
N TYR A 183 16.68 6.07 7.66
CA TYR A 183 15.36 6.61 7.99
C TYR A 183 14.84 6.14 9.36
N LYS A 184 13.99 6.98 9.98
CA LYS A 184 13.58 6.92 11.39
C LYS A 184 12.79 5.66 11.78
N LYS A 185 11.78 5.25 11.01
CA LYS A 185 10.91 4.09 11.34
C LYS A 185 10.63 3.20 10.14
N LYS A 186 10.62 1.88 10.34
CA LYS A 186 10.06 0.94 9.37
C LYS A 186 8.56 0.94 9.47
N VAL A 187 7.90 1.12 8.34
CA VAL A 187 6.44 1.16 8.26
C VAL A 187 5.97 0.07 7.32
N VAL A 188 5.10 -0.79 7.83
CA VAL A 188 4.38 -1.79 7.05
C VAL A 188 2.93 -1.32 6.93
N ILE A 189 2.43 -1.24 5.70
CA ILE A 189 1.02 -1.01 5.43
C ILE A 189 0.42 -2.32 4.94
N ILE A 190 -0.53 -2.88 5.69
CA ILE A 190 -1.32 -4.04 5.29
C ILE A 190 -2.70 -3.53 4.85
N ASP A 191 -2.88 -3.42 3.55
CA ASP A 191 -4.09 -2.90 2.95
C ASP A 191 -5.05 -4.03 2.58
N GLY A 192 -6.20 -4.05 3.26
CA GLY A 192 -7.18 -5.13 3.16
C GLY A 192 -6.89 -6.28 4.13
N ALA A 193 -6.66 -5.97 5.41
CA ALA A 193 -6.32 -6.96 6.44
C ALA A 193 -7.38 -8.06 6.60
N GLU A 194 -8.64 -7.82 6.22
CA GLU A 194 -9.70 -8.84 6.18
C GLU A 194 -9.45 -9.98 5.19
N TYR A 195 -8.47 -9.82 4.30
CA TYR A 195 -8.10 -10.83 3.31
C TYR A 195 -7.04 -11.80 3.84
N MET A 196 -6.56 -11.64 5.08
CA MET A 196 -5.73 -12.65 5.73
C MET A 196 -6.50 -13.95 5.86
N ASN A 197 -5.90 -15.04 5.36
CA ASN A 197 -6.39 -16.35 5.74
C ASN A 197 -6.13 -16.61 7.25
N GLU A 198 -6.67 -17.70 7.76
CA GLU A 198 -6.56 -18.07 9.18
C GLU A 198 -5.10 -18.16 9.66
N GLU A 199 -4.24 -18.78 8.85
CA GLU A 199 -2.81 -18.96 9.14
C GLU A 199 -2.06 -17.63 9.16
N ALA A 200 -2.32 -16.76 8.19
CA ALA A 200 -1.77 -15.41 8.10
C ALA A 200 -2.18 -14.57 9.31
N SER A 201 -3.46 -14.61 9.69
CA SER A 201 -3.98 -13.91 10.87
C SER A 201 -3.28 -14.37 12.16
N ASN A 202 -3.09 -15.68 12.33
CA ASN A 202 -2.41 -16.22 13.51
C ASN A 202 -0.91 -15.88 13.53
N SER A 203 -0.25 -15.89 12.37
CA SER A 203 1.14 -15.46 12.25
C SER A 203 1.29 -13.96 12.53
N PHE A 204 0.33 -13.15 12.09
CA PHE A 204 0.32 -11.71 12.32
C PHE A 204 0.19 -11.36 13.80
N LEU A 205 -0.62 -12.12 14.56
CA LEU A 205 -0.75 -11.91 16.02
C LEU A 205 0.60 -11.94 16.73
N LYS A 206 1.49 -12.87 16.34
CA LYS A 206 2.85 -12.95 16.89
C LYS A 206 3.66 -11.68 16.61
N ILE A 207 3.52 -11.12 15.41
CA ILE A 207 4.19 -9.87 15.03
C ILE A 207 3.62 -8.69 15.83
N SER A 208 2.30 -8.63 16.00
CA SER A 208 1.65 -7.54 16.76
C SER A 208 2.00 -7.53 18.25
N GLU A 209 2.41 -8.68 18.80
CA GLU A 209 2.83 -8.81 20.20
C GLU A 209 4.30 -8.41 20.41
N ASP A 210 5.16 -8.70 19.44
CA ASP A 210 6.60 -8.45 19.49
C ASP A 210 7.05 -7.58 18.31
N THR A 211 6.43 -6.41 18.16
CA THR A 211 6.80 -5.46 17.11
C THR A 211 8.07 -4.71 17.53
N PRO A 212 9.15 -4.69 16.71
CA PRO A 212 10.38 -4.00 17.07
C PRO A 212 10.17 -2.49 17.34
N ASP A 213 10.93 -1.89 18.26
CA ASP A 213 10.76 -0.50 18.70
C ASP A 213 10.72 0.54 17.57
N ASN A 214 11.54 0.34 16.54
CA ASN A 214 11.62 1.23 15.37
C ASN A 214 10.67 0.85 14.23
N SER A 215 9.60 0.13 14.55
CA SER A 215 8.62 -0.36 13.58
C SER A 215 7.21 0.17 13.84
N MET A 216 6.42 0.23 12.77
CA MET A 216 5.01 0.57 12.79
C MET A 216 4.27 -0.27 11.76
N ILE A 217 3.11 -0.76 12.14
CA ILE A 217 2.19 -1.52 11.31
C ILE A 217 0.90 -0.72 11.22
N ILE A 218 0.45 -0.46 10.00
CA ILE A 218 -0.80 0.22 9.71
C ILE A 218 -1.66 -0.71 8.87
N MET A 219 -2.77 -1.17 9.43
CA MET A 219 -3.74 -2.00 8.74
C MET A 219 -4.90 -1.16 8.21
N THR A 220 -5.41 -1.50 7.04
CA THR A 220 -6.70 -1.00 6.55
C THR A 220 -7.70 -2.15 6.46
N ALA A 221 -8.97 -1.86 6.70
CA ALA A 221 -10.05 -2.79 6.41
C ALA A 221 -11.33 -2.08 5.96
N VAL A 222 -12.14 -2.72 5.12
CA VAL A 222 -13.47 -2.22 4.76
C VAL A 222 -14.44 -2.46 5.91
N ASN A 223 -14.42 -3.70 6.42
CA ASN A 223 -15.31 -4.13 7.49
C ASN A 223 -14.51 -4.78 8.61
N ARG A 224 -14.41 -4.08 9.74
CA ARG A 224 -13.78 -4.56 10.97
C ARG A 224 -14.32 -5.93 11.43
N LYS A 225 -15.59 -6.24 11.20
CA LYS A 225 -16.20 -7.52 11.62
C LYS A 225 -15.62 -8.74 10.93
N ARG A 226 -14.85 -8.55 9.85
CA ARG A 226 -14.14 -9.62 9.14
C ARG A 226 -12.75 -9.91 9.71
N LEU A 227 -12.29 -9.12 10.67
CA LEU A 227 -11.02 -9.33 11.36
C LEU A 227 -11.26 -10.12 12.65
N LYS A 228 -10.26 -10.88 13.08
CA LYS A 228 -10.29 -11.53 14.40
C LYS A 228 -10.30 -10.48 15.52
N ASP A 229 -11.12 -10.68 16.53
CA ASP A 229 -11.19 -9.78 17.69
C ASP A 229 -9.83 -9.62 18.40
N THR A 230 -8.99 -10.66 18.37
CA THR A 230 -7.63 -10.62 18.92
C THR A 230 -6.73 -9.61 18.21
N ILE A 231 -6.83 -9.48 16.88
CA ILE A 231 -6.11 -8.47 16.08
C ILE A 231 -6.62 -7.07 16.43
N VAL A 232 -7.94 -6.93 16.48
CA VAL A 232 -8.61 -5.65 16.73
C VAL A 232 -8.32 -5.13 18.15
N SER A 233 -8.27 -6.02 19.14
CA SER A 233 -7.99 -5.67 20.54
C SER A 233 -6.56 -5.16 20.78
N ARG A 234 -5.61 -5.59 19.95
CA ARG A 234 -4.19 -5.20 19.99
C ARG A 234 -3.87 -3.99 19.10
N SER A 235 -4.85 -3.49 18.37
CA SER A 235 -4.69 -2.38 17.43
C SER A 235 -5.39 -1.13 17.93
N ARG A 236 -4.80 0.04 17.70
CA ARG A 236 -5.53 1.29 17.89
C ARG A 236 -6.43 1.57 16.70
N ASN A 237 -7.72 1.61 16.97
CA ASN A 237 -8.76 1.61 15.95
C ASN A 237 -9.21 3.02 15.60
N TYR A 238 -9.21 3.37 14.31
CA TYR A 238 -9.75 4.61 13.78
C TYR A 238 -10.81 4.31 12.72
N ARG A 239 -12.02 4.85 12.94
CA ARG A 239 -13.13 4.70 12.02
C ARG A 239 -13.11 5.83 10.99
N PHE A 240 -13.24 5.46 9.73
CA PHE A 240 -13.44 6.36 8.59
C PHE A 240 -14.89 6.25 8.12
N THR A 241 -15.43 7.36 7.64
CA THR A 241 -16.82 7.51 7.18
C THR A 241 -16.84 8.01 5.76
#